data_AF-A0A354BFY9-F1
#
_entry.id   AF-A0A354BFY9-F1
#
_cell.length_a   1.000
_cell.length_b   1.000
_cell.length_c   1.000
_cell.angle_alpha   90.00
_cell.angle_beta   90.00
_cell.angle_gamma   90.00
#
_symmetry.space_group_name_H-M   'P 1'
#
loop_
_entity.id
_entity.type
_entity.pdbx_description
1 polymer ?
#
loop_
_entity_poly.entity_id
_entity_poly.type
_entity_poly.pdbx_seq_one_letter_code
_entity_poly.pdbx_strand_id
1 'polypeptide(L)'
;MATARTFQDLEVWKLGRSLRRKLYEVAKTLPAEERYNLAGQIRAAAISLTENLAEGFGRFHYKENAQLCRIARGSACEVQDHLLTCLDEGYISPTLHQELDRELTTF
;
A
#
# COMPACT_ATOMS: atom_id res chain seq x y z
N MET A 1 -9.08 -12.62 -23.65
CA MET A 1 -8.61 -12.05 -22.38
C MET A 1 -9.74 -11.22 -21.82
N ALA A 2 -10.12 -11.42 -20.55
CA ALA A 2 -11.18 -10.62 -19.95
C ALA A 2 -10.69 -9.17 -19.79
N THR A 3 -11.31 -8.25 -20.50
CA THR A 3 -11.10 -6.81 -20.32
C THR A 3 -11.69 -6.44 -18.96
N ALA A 4 -10.86 -5.94 -18.04
CA ALA A 4 -11.35 -5.40 -16.77
C ALA A 4 -12.42 -4.33 -17.06
N ARG A 5 -13.59 -4.44 -16.43
CA ARG A 5 -14.73 -3.52 -16.62
C ARG A 5 -14.73 -2.41 -15.57
N THR A 6 -14.21 -2.72 -14.39
CA THR A 6 -14.00 -1.77 -13.30
C THR A 6 -12.58 -1.93 -12.75
N PHE A 7 -12.07 -0.92 -12.05
CA PHE A 7 -10.78 -1.03 -11.35
C PHE A 7 -10.76 -2.17 -10.32
N GLN A 8 -11.93 -2.59 -9.83
CA GLN A 8 -12.07 -3.70 -8.88
C GLN A 8 -11.77 -5.06 -9.52
N ASP A 9 -11.79 -5.15 -10.85
CA ASP A 9 -11.40 -6.35 -11.58
C ASP A 9 -9.87 -6.49 -11.68
N LEU A 10 -9.10 -5.43 -11.40
CA LEU A 10 -7.64 -5.46 -11.46
C LEU A 10 -7.06 -6.29 -10.31
N GLU A 11 -6.30 -7.34 -10.63
CA GLU A 11 -5.64 -8.18 -9.62
C GLU A 11 -4.70 -7.36 -8.74
N VAL A 12 -3.92 -6.45 -9.32
CA VAL A 12 -3.03 -5.55 -8.57
C VAL A 12 -3.81 -4.67 -7.58
N TRP A 13 -5.01 -4.21 -7.92
CA TRP A 13 -5.84 -3.45 -7.00
C TRP A 13 -6.40 -4.33 -5.86
N LYS A 14 -6.78 -5.58 -6.15
CA LYS A 14 -7.23 -6.54 -5.12
C LYS A 14 -6.11 -6.84 -4.12
N LEU A 15 -4.89 -7.05 -4.61
CA LEU A 15 -3.70 -7.24 -3.78
C LEU A 15 -3.44 -5.98 -2.92
N GLY A 16 -3.42 -4.80 -3.54
CA GLY A 16 -3.26 -3.53 -2.82
C GLY A 16 -4.33 -3.30 -1.75
N ARG A 17 -5.59 -3.66 -2.04
CA ARG A 17 -6.69 -3.56 -1.07
C ARG A 17 -6.51 -4.53 0.10
N SER A 18 -6.03 -5.75 -0.15
CA SER A 18 -5.70 -6.72 0.90
C SER A 18 -4.57 -6.20 1.79
N LEU A 19 -3.47 -5.77 1.17
CA LEU A 19 -2.31 -5.19 1.87
C LEU A 19 -2.72 -3.98 2.72
N ARG A 20 -3.51 -3.06 2.15
CA ARG A 20 -4.03 -1.89 2.89
C ARG A 20 -4.77 -2.29 4.17
N ARG A 21 -5.55 -3.38 4.16
CA ARG A 21 -6.23 -3.85 5.38
C ARG A 21 -5.22 -4.30 6.45
N LYS A 22 -4.17 -5.03 6.05
CA LYS A 22 -3.11 -5.47 6.97
C LYS A 22 -2.34 -4.28 7.56
N LEU A 23 -1.99 -3.29 6.73
CA LEU A 23 -1.33 -2.06 7.17
C LEU A 23 -2.17 -1.24 8.15
N TYR A 24 -3.50 -1.25 7.98
CA TYR A 24 -4.41 -0.63 8.95
C TYR A 24 -4.40 -1.33 10.31
N GLU A 25 -4.25 -2.66 10.34
CA GLU A 25 -4.08 -3.40 11.60
C GLU A 25 -2.73 -3.06 12.26
N VAL A 26 -1.63 -3.00 11.49
CA VAL A 26 -0.32 -2.52 12.01
C VAL A 26 -0.45 -1.12 12.61
N ALA A 27 -1.08 -0.19 11.89
CA ALA A 27 -1.27 1.18 12.38
C ALA A 27 -2.15 1.29 13.63
N LYS A 28 -2.96 0.27 13.97
CA LYS A 28 -3.75 0.22 15.22
C LYS A 28 -2.94 -0.32 16.41
N THR A 29 -1.89 -1.09 16.16
CA THR A 29 -1.05 -1.66 17.23
C THR A 29 0.09 -0.73 17.64
N LEU A 30 0.32 0.36 16.89
CA LEU A 30 1.37 1.33 17.22
C LEU A 30 1.05 2.08 18.53
N PRO A 31 2.09 2.50 19.28
CA PRO A 31 1.94 3.32 20.48
C PRO A 31 1.18 4.64 20.23
N ALA A 32 0.67 5.25 21.30
CA ALA A 32 -0.17 6.44 21.21
C ALA A 32 0.57 7.66 20.64
N GLU A 33 1.87 7.77 20.91
CA GLU A 33 2.80 8.77 20.39
C GLU A 33 2.93 8.70 18.86
N GLU A 34 2.78 7.52 18.25
CA GLU A 34 2.88 7.32 16.80
C GLU A 34 1.56 7.55 16.06
N ARG A 35 0.47 7.85 16.79
CA ARG A 35 -0.89 7.97 16.22
C ARG A 35 -0.97 8.97 15.06
N TYR A 36 -0.30 10.11 15.19
CA TYR A 36 -0.28 11.18 14.17
C TYR A 36 1.02 11.25 13.38
N ASN A 37 1.96 10.34 13.67
CA ASN A 37 3.21 10.20 12.97
C ASN A 37 3.15 8.94 12.11
N LEU A 38 3.81 7.85 12.51
CA LEU A 38 3.95 6.65 11.68
C LEU A 38 2.60 5.99 11.34
N ALA A 39 1.65 5.93 12.28
CA ALA A 39 0.33 5.36 12.03
C ALA A 39 -0.47 6.16 10.99
N GLY A 40 -0.28 7.48 10.94
CA GLY A 40 -0.89 8.36 9.96
C GLY A 40 -0.29 8.16 8.57
N GLN A 41 1.04 8.14 8.50
CA GLN A 41 1.78 7.98 7.24
C GLN A 41 1.54 6.60 6.60
N ILE A 42 1.56 5.52 7.38
CA ILE A 42 1.23 4.17 6.89
C ILE A 42 -0.16 4.13 6.25
N ARG A 43 -1.17 4.73 6.91
CA ARG A 43 -2.53 4.77 6.37
C ARG A 43 -2.60 5.60 5.09
N ALA A 44 -1.92 6.74 5.04
CA ALA A 44 -1.90 7.61 3.87
C ALA A 44 -1.25 6.91 2.66
N ALA A 45 -0.06 6.32 2.83
CA ALA A 45 0.62 5.59 1.77
C ALA A 45 -0.21 4.38 1.28
N ALA A 46 -0.82 3.64 2.20
CA ALA A 46 -1.68 2.50 1.88
C ALA A 46 -2.96 2.90 1.11
N ILE A 47 -3.56 4.04 1.45
CA ILE A 47 -4.69 4.61 0.69
C ILE A 47 -4.22 4.98 -0.73
N SER A 48 -3.15 5.78 -0.82
CA SER A 48 -2.57 6.29 -2.07
C SER A 48 -2.28 5.17 -3.07
N LEU A 49 -1.72 4.04 -2.61
CA LEU A 49 -1.44 2.86 -3.42
C LEU A 49 -2.69 2.36 -4.18
N THR A 50 -3.82 2.23 -3.49
CA THR A 50 -5.08 1.76 -4.12
C THR A 50 -5.82 2.85 -4.88
N GLU A 51 -5.72 4.11 -4.45
CA GLU A 51 -6.37 5.25 -5.11
C GLU A 51 -5.75 5.54 -6.48
N ASN A 52 -4.42 5.56 -6.57
CA ASN A 52 -3.72 5.79 -7.83
C ASN A 52 -4.04 4.69 -8.87
N LEU A 53 -4.16 3.42 -8.45
CA LEU A 53 -4.59 2.35 -9.36
C LEU A 53 -6.02 2.53 -9.86
N ALA A 54 -6.94 2.93 -8.97
CA ALA A 54 -8.33 3.17 -9.33
C ALA A 54 -8.49 4.38 -10.24
N GLU A 55 -7.77 5.47 -9.94
CA GLU A 55 -7.72 6.67 -10.76
C GLU A 55 -7.11 6.37 -12.14
N GLY A 56 -5.99 5.66 -12.18
CA GLY A 56 -5.30 5.29 -13.42
C GLY A 56 -6.19 4.50 -14.37
N PHE A 57 -6.97 3.57 -13.82
CA PHE A 57 -7.99 2.85 -14.58
C PHE A 57 -9.07 3.78 -15.15
N GLY A 58 -9.52 4.76 -14.37
CA GLY A 58 -10.58 5.71 -14.75
C GLY A 58 -10.16 6.81 -15.73
N ARG A 59 -8.87 7.00 -16.02
CA ARG A 59 -8.38 8.03 -16.97
C ARG A 59 -8.55 7.67 -18.44
N PHE A 60 -8.85 6.40 -18.77
CA PHE A 60 -9.06 5.89 -20.15
C PHE A 60 -7.91 6.21 -21.14
N HIS A 61 -6.72 6.58 -20.66
CA HIS A 61 -5.56 6.88 -21.48
C HIS A 61 -4.28 6.26 -20.90
N TYR A 62 -3.52 5.56 -21.74
CA TYR A 62 -2.42 4.70 -21.28
C TYR A 62 -1.27 5.45 -20.61
N LYS A 63 -0.96 6.68 -21.04
CA LYS A 63 0.14 7.47 -20.45
C LYS A 63 -0.17 7.92 -19.02
N GLU A 64 -1.41 8.35 -18.80
CA GLU A 64 -1.88 8.79 -17.47
C GLU A 64 -2.00 7.59 -16.53
N ASN A 65 -2.54 6.48 -17.02
CA ASN A 65 -2.57 5.23 -16.26
C ASN A 65 -1.16 4.78 -15.86
N ALA A 66 -0.21 4.76 -16.82
CA ALA A 66 1.17 4.40 -16.52
C ALA A 66 1.84 5.35 -15.50
N GLN A 67 1.52 6.64 -15.53
CA GLN A 67 2.01 7.60 -14.53
C GLN A 67 1.45 7.28 -13.14
N LEU A 68 0.14 7.06 -13.03
CA LEU A 68 -0.52 6.73 -11.76
C LEU A 68 -0.05 5.38 -11.20
N CYS A 69 0.20 4.38 -12.05
CA CYS A 69 0.86 3.12 -11.62
C CYS A 69 2.26 3.35 -11.03
N ARG A 70 3.05 4.30 -11.58
CA ARG A 70 4.36 4.65 -11.00
C ARG A 70 4.22 5.32 -9.64
N ILE A 71 3.20 6.15 -9.46
CA ILE A 71 2.91 6.79 -8.16
C ILE A 71 2.48 5.72 -7.15
N ALA A 72 1.59 4.80 -7.53
CA ALA A 72 1.21 3.67 -6.68
C ALA A 72 2.42 2.84 -6.24
N ARG A 73 3.37 2.59 -7.14
CA ARG A 73 4.64 1.92 -6.82
C ARG A 73 5.52 2.75 -5.88
N GLY A 74 5.54 4.08 -6.02
CA GLY A 74 6.19 4.98 -5.07
C GLY A 74 5.63 4.83 -3.65
N SER A 75 4.30 4.81 -3.52
CA SER A 75 3.66 4.57 -2.21
C SER A 75 3.90 3.17 -1.65
N ALA A 76 4.14 2.15 -2.49
CA ALA A 76 4.60 0.85 -2.01
C ALA A 76 5.99 0.95 -1.35
N CYS A 77 6.93 1.69 -1.96
CA CYS A 77 8.24 1.93 -1.36
C CYS A 77 8.16 2.73 -0.05
N GLU A 78 7.27 3.72 0.04
CA GLU A 78 7.01 4.45 1.29
C GLU A 78 6.52 3.51 2.41
N VAL A 79 5.60 2.59 2.09
CA VAL A 79 5.15 1.57 3.05
C VAL A 79 6.32 0.68 3.50
N GLN A 80 7.19 0.25 2.59
CA GLN A 80 8.36 -0.56 2.95
C GLN A 80 9.24 0.17 3.97
N ASP A 81 9.54 1.44 3.74
CA ASP A 81 10.32 2.28 4.65
C ASP A 81 9.65 2.45 6.03
N HIS A 82 8.33 2.67 6.04
CA HIS A 82 7.57 2.74 7.29
C HIS A 82 7.56 1.41 8.06
N LEU A 83 7.51 0.27 7.37
CA LEU A 83 7.58 -1.05 8.00
C LEU A 83 8.98 -1.34 8.57
N LEU A 84 10.04 -0.87 7.91
CA LEU A 84 11.40 -0.92 8.46
C LEU A 84 11.49 -0.08 9.74
N THR A 85 10.92 1.13 9.75
CA THR A 85 10.86 1.96 10.96
C THR A 85 10.11 1.24 12.08
N CYS A 86 8.96 0.60 11.79
CA CYS A 86 8.24 -0.22 12.76
C CYS A 86 9.09 -1.38 13.30
N LEU A 87 9.96 -1.97 12.48
CA LEU A 87 10.84 -3.07 12.89
C LEU A 87 11.97 -2.57 13.80
N ASP A 88 12.61 -1.46 13.42
CA ASP A 88 13.72 -0.86 14.15
C ASP A 88 13.30 -0.37 15.54
N GLU A 89 12.10 0.21 15.65
CA GLU A 89 11.50 0.65 16.92
C GLU A 89 10.84 -0.51 17.71
N GLY A 90 10.87 -1.74 17.17
CA GLY A 90 10.33 -2.94 17.83
C GLY A 90 8.80 -2.99 17.92
N TYR A 91 8.08 -2.24 17.09
CA TYR A 91 6.61 -2.21 17.05
C TYR A 91 5.99 -3.42 16.33
N ILE A 92 6.74 -4.08 15.45
CA ILE A 92 6.33 -5.30 14.77
C ILE A 92 7.41 -6.39 14.89
N SER A 93 7.00 -7.65 14.79
CA SER A 93 7.95 -8.76 14.79
C SER A 93 8.67 -8.87 13.43
N PRO A 94 9.91 -9.41 13.41
CA PRO A 94 10.63 -9.68 12.17
C PRO A 94 9.83 -10.58 11.20
N THR A 95 9.06 -11.52 11.74
CA THR A 95 8.18 -12.41 10.95
C THR A 95 7.06 -11.63 10.28
N LEU A 96 6.38 -10.73 11.00
CA LEU A 96 5.32 -9.90 10.43
C LEU A 96 5.88 -8.93 9.38
N HIS A 97 7.04 -8.33 9.65
CA HIS A 97 7.74 -7.50 8.68
C HIS A 97 8.02 -8.27 7.38
N GLN A 98 8.60 -9.47 7.47
CA GLN A 98 8.93 -10.29 6.31
C GLN A 98 7.69 -10.73 5.50
N GLU A 99 6.56 -11.02 6.18
CA GLU A 99 5.29 -11.32 5.51
C GLU A 99 4.82 -10.13 4.65
N LEU A 100 4.78 -8.93 5.24
CA LEU A 100 4.29 -7.73 4.59
C LEU A 100 5.22 -7.25 3.46
N ASP A 101 6.53 -7.33 3.66
CA ASP A 101 7.52 -6.95 2.64
C ASP A 101 7.46 -7.87 1.40
N ARG A 102 7.16 -9.15 1.60
CA ARG A 102 6.95 -10.09 0.49
C ARG A 102 5.72 -9.73 -0.34
N GLU A 103 4.63 -9.28 0.30
CA GLU A 103 3.44 -8.79 -0.41
C GLU A 103 3.74 -7.52 -1.21
N LEU A 104 4.54 -6.61 -0.65
CA LEU A 104 4.98 -5.38 -1.31
C LEU A 104 5.91 -5.65 -2.51
N THR A 105 6.78 -6.65 -2.43
CA THR A 105 7.67 -7.03 -3.55
C THR A 105 6.92 -7.71 -4.70
N THR A 106 5.75 -8.26 -4.42
CA THR A 106 4.87 -8.86 -5.45
C THR A 106 4.00 -7.80 -6.15
N PHE A 107 4.01 -6.56 -5.64
CA PHE A 107 3.23 -5.43 -6.12
C PHE A 107 3.97 -4.61 -7.18
#